data_AF-A0A7W6CJD5-F1
#
_entry.id   AF-A0A7W6CJD5-F1
#
_cell.length_a   1.000
_cell.length_b   1.000
_cell.length_c   1.000
_cell.angle_alpha   90.00
_cell.angle_beta   90.00
_cell.angle_gamma   90.00
#
_symmetry.space_group_name_H-M   'P 1'
#
loop_
_entity.id
_entity.type
_entity.pdbx_description
1 polymer ?
#
loop_
_entity_poly.entity_id
_entity_poly.type
_entity_poly.pdbx_seq_one_letter_code
_entity_poly.pdbx_strand_id
1 'polypeptide(L)'
;MKAAGLLYNVRLINNAVTLTVEASDPAIATANYNATTGSVSLTGTQGRSSDFTSADIVSQTSASTTYQKGVGSIVNQPTLASERLSVNTPSVGGVDLSYTRIGVWSIWNTNYGGYQTATGIFGVSTLASDMPRSGSASYTTSINASATQNSGTFPNFRVDQATSAVNFTANFGANTLSTSLNLNAFPQTGISNGLPIYSTTAVPLVNLSGSGTISSTGSTFAGTLLATNATMTGQFAGGFLGPQAAEMAYFFGVSGTFPTGYDGFVLGAVAGRKP
;
A
#
# COMPACT_ATOMS: atom_id res chain seq x y z
N MET A 1 0.47 1.03 22.76
CA MET A 1 1.22 0.04 21.96
C MET A 1 1.99 0.79 20.88
N LYS A 2 3.29 0.52 20.71
CA LYS A 2 4.08 1.09 19.60
C LYS A 2 3.93 0.17 18.40
N ALA A 3 3.49 0.73 17.28
CA ALA A 3 3.34 0.05 16.00
C ALA A 3 4.47 0.49 15.05
N ALA A 4 5.13 -0.45 14.39
CA ALA A 4 6.19 -0.19 13.40
C ALA A 4 5.73 -0.66 12.01
N GLY A 5 6.18 0.01 10.95
CA GLY A 5 5.69 -0.21 9.59
C GLY A 5 6.74 -0.04 8.49
N LEU A 6 6.50 -0.68 7.34
CA LEU A 6 7.25 -0.48 6.10
C LEU A 6 6.50 0.53 5.22
N LEU A 7 7.22 1.55 4.73
CA LEU A 7 6.73 2.54 3.76
C LEU A 7 7.40 2.32 2.40
N TYR A 8 6.62 2.36 1.32
CA TYR A 8 7.10 2.28 -0.06
C TYR A 8 7.01 3.66 -0.71
N ASN A 9 8.05 4.03 -1.46
CA ASN A 9 8.06 5.28 -2.20
C ASN A 9 7.58 5.04 -3.64
N VAL A 10 6.54 5.75 -4.04
CA VAL A 10 6.08 5.80 -5.43
C VAL A 10 6.39 7.19 -5.94
N ARG A 11 7.32 7.29 -6.89
CA ARG A 11 7.74 8.57 -7.44
C ARG A 11 7.28 8.72 -8.89
N LEU A 12 6.49 9.77 -9.13
CA LEU A 12 6.31 10.33 -10.48
C LEU A 12 7.39 11.41 -10.70
N ILE A 13 8.24 11.26 -11.71
CA ILE A 13 9.17 12.29 -12.16
C ILE A 13 8.85 12.58 -13.63
N ASN A 14 8.46 13.81 -13.98
CA ASN A 14 8.29 14.24 -15.38
C ASN A 14 7.40 13.32 -16.24
N ASN A 15 6.24 12.89 -15.73
CA ASN A 15 5.33 11.92 -16.38
C ASN A 15 5.93 10.54 -16.68
N ALA A 16 7.13 10.23 -16.21
CA ALA A 16 7.68 8.89 -16.14
C ALA A 16 7.56 8.38 -14.70
N VAL A 17 6.89 7.24 -14.52
CA VAL A 17 6.83 6.59 -13.20
C VAL A 17 8.02 5.66 -13.07
N THR A 18 8.93 6.00 -12.15
CA THR A 18 9.99 5.08 -11.73
C THR A 18 9.51 4.40 -10.46
N LEU A 19 9.25 3.09 -10.55
CA LEU A 19 8.99 2.27 -9.38
C LEU A 19 10.32 1.77 -8.84
N THR A 20 10.78 2.37 -7.75
CA THR A 20 11.83 1.75 -6.95
C THR A 20 11.15 1.07 -5.78
N VAL A 21 10.95 -0.25 -5.90
CA VAL A 21 10.62 -1.08 -4.75
C VAL A 21 11.93 -1.33 -4.00
N GLU A 22 12.31 -0.41 -3.12
CA GLU A 22 13.50 -0.54 -2.30
C GLU A 22 13.22 -1.48 -1.11
N ALA A 23 13.13 -2.79 -1.37
CA ALA A 23 13.10 -3.80 -0.31
C ALA A 23 14.49 -4.07 0.29
N SER A 24 15.56 -3.49 -0.27
CA SER A 24 16.96 -3.82 0.05
C SER A 24 17.85 -2.67 0.53
N ASP A 25 17.33 -1.43 0.60
CA ASP A 25 18.08 -0.32 1.20
C ASP A 25 17.68 -0.17 2.69
N PRO A 26 18.63 -0.30 3.66
CA PRO A 26 18.36 -0.13 5.08
C PRO A 26 17.91 1.29 5.50
N ALA A 27 17.85 2.27 4.59
CA ALA A 27 17.12 3.52 4.80
C ALA A 27 15.59 3.37 4.68
N ILE A 28 15.07 2.24 5.18
CA ILE A 28 13.65 1.89 5.21
C ILE A 28 12.88 3.05 5.81
N ALA A 29 11.92 3.56 5.04
CA ALA A 29 11.01 4.54 5.55
C ALA A 29 10.20 3.91 6.69
N THR A 30 10.43 4.37 7.91
CA THR A 30 9.82 3.82 9.13
C THR A 30 8.61 4.64 9.52
N ALA A 31 7.62 3.96 10.07
CA ALA A 31 6.50 4.62 10.70
C ALA A 31 6.26 4.11 12.10
N ASN A 32 6.15 5.02 13.06
CA ASN A 32 5.80 4.73 14.43
C ASN A 32 4.42 5.31 14.74
N TYR A 33 3.44 4.45 14.99
CA TYR A 33 2.11 4.88 15.43
C TYR A 33 1.92 4.62 16.93
N ASN A 34 1.45 5.64 17.65
CA ASN A 34 1.03 5.54 19.03
C ASN A 34 -0.49 5.67 19.11
N ALA A 35 -1.17 4.53 19.30
CA ALA A 35 -2.63 4.48 19.39
C ALA A 35 -3.20 5.27 20.59
N THR A 36 -2.42 5.51 21.65
CA THR A 36 -2.89 6.22 22.85
C THR A 36 -2.97 7.73 22.62
N THR A 37 -2.00 8.29 21.89
CA THR A 37 -1.92 9.73 21.61
C THR A 37 -2.42 10.08 20.21
N GLY A 38 -2.66 9.09 19.37
CA GLY A 38 -2.95 9.28 17.94
C GLY A 38 -1.77 9.89 17.17
N SER A 39 -0.56 9.88 17.72
CA SER A 39 0.61 10.47 17.05
C SER A 39 1.26 9.48 16.08
N VAL A 40 1.75 9.99 14.96
CA VAL A 40 2.46 9.22 13.94
C VAL A 40 3.79 9.89 13.64
N SER A 41 4.90 9.17 13.81
CA SER A 41 6.22 9.60 13.36
C SER A 41 6.57 8.84 12.08
N LEU A 42 6.88 9.55 11.00
CA LEU A 42 7.30 8.99 9.73
C LEU A 42 8.74 9.39 9.46
N THR A 43 9.55 8.47 8.99
CA THR A 43 10.81 8.77 8.31
C THR A 43 10.68 8.21 6.91
N GLY A 44 10.85 9.05 5.89
CA GLY A 44 10.84 8.70 4.48
C GLY A 44 12.24 8.47 3.92
N THR A 45 12.30 7.88 2.74
CA THR A 45 13.52 7.81 1.92
C THR A 45 14.08 9.23 1.69
N GLN A 46 15.40 9.38 1.73
CA GLN A 46 16.14 10.66 1.72
C GLN A 46 16.12 11.45 3.05
N GLY A 47 15.83 10.79 4.17
CA GLY A 47 15.98 11.38 5.51
C GLY A 47 14.93 12.43 5.88
N ARG A 48 13.84 12.55 5.11
CA ARG A 48 12.71 13.40 5.50
C ARG A 48 11.95 12.74 6.63
N SER A 49 11.66 13.46 7.70
CA SER A 49 10.85 12.95 8.81
C SER A 49 9.72 13.91 9.15
N SER A 50 8.56 13.34 9.51
CA SER A 50 7.37 14.11 9.91
C SER A 50 6.69 13.48 11.11
N ASP A 51 6.45 14.29 12.14
CA ASP A 51 5.77 13.86 13.36
C ASP A 51 4.36 14.45 13.46
N PHE A 52 3.34 13.71 13.07
CA PHE A 52 1.94 14.10 13.24
C PHE A 52 1.48 13.90 14.67
N THR A 53 0.79 14.90 15.20
CA THR A 53 0.18 14.93 16.53
C THR A 53 -1.34 15.05 16.41
N SER A 54 -2.04 15.01 17.54
CA SER A 54 -3.49 15.26 17.56
C SER A 54 -3.88 16.65 17.06
N ALA A 55 -3.00 17.65 17.20
CA ALA A 55 -3.25 19.00 16.69
C ALA A 55 -3.26 19.09 15.16
N ASP A 56 -2.68 18.10 14.47
CA ASP A 56 -2.63 18.05 13.01
C ASP A 56 -3.86 17.35 12.41
N ILE A 57 -4.77 16.81 13.22
CA ILE A 57 -5.95 16.09 12.75
C ILE A 57 -6.96 17.07 12.13
N VAL A 58 -7.31 16.84 10.88
CA VAL A 58 -8.35 17.60 10.16
C VAL A 58 -9.63 16.81 9.93
N SER A 59 -9.56 15.48 10.06
CA SER A 59 -10.73 14.61 9.97
C SER A 59 -10.45 13.29 10.68
N GLN A 60 -11.44 12.78 11.42
CA GLN A 60 -11.36 11.49 12.10
C GLN A 60 -12.72 10.79 12.07
N THR A 61 -12.71 9.52 11.68
CA THR A 61 -13.83 8.58 11.77
C THR A 61 -13.37 7.33 12.51
N SER A 62 -14.27 6.37 12.72
CA SER A 62 -13.90 5.06 13.27
C SER A 62 -12.90 4.30 12.39
N ALA A 63 -12.96 4.50 11.07
CA ALA A 63 -12.18 3.76 10.09
C ALA A 63 -10.98 4.55 9.52
N SER A 64 -10.90 5.86 9.76
CA SER A 64 -9.87 6.70 9.14
C SER A 64 -9.50 7.89 10.01
N THR A 65 -8.23 8.30 9.98
CA THR A 65 -7.76 9.58 10.52
C THR A 65 -6.92 10.27 9.46
N THR A 66 -7.21 11.54 9.19
CA THR A 66 -6.44 12.39 8.28
C THR A 66 -5.80 13.53 9.04
N TYR A 67 -4.49 13.67 8.82
CA TYR A 67 -3.65 14.71 9.37
C TYR A 67 -3.18 15.64 8.24
N GLN A 68 -3.03 16.93 8.53
CA GLN A 68 -2.44 17.91 7.63
C GLN A 68 -1.47 18.83 8.36
N LYS A 69 -0.37 19.16 7.68
CA LYS A 69 0.64 20.09 8.18
C LYS A 69 1.02 21.12 7.14
N GLY A 70 1.21 22.34 7.62
CA GLY A 70 1.70 23.47 6.84
C GLY A 70 0.77 23.84 5.68
N VAL A 71 1.18 24.86 4.94
CA VAL A 71 0.50 25.34 3.74
C VAL A 71 1.50 25.39 2.59
N GLY A 72 1.25 24.60 1.55
CA GLY A 72 1.87 24.72 0.24
C GLY A 72 1.20 25.84 -0.54
N SER A 73 1.99 26.79 -1.01
CA SER A 73 1.56 27.84 -1.94
C SER A 73 1.90 27.41 -3.37
N ILE A 74 0.90 27.42 -4.25
CA ILE A 74 1.09 27.39 -5.69
C ILE A 74 0.44 28.67 -6.23
N VAL A 75 1.16 29.39 -7.08
CA VAL A 75 0.64 30.59 -7.74
C VAL A 75 -0.65 30.21 -8.51
N ASN A 76 -1.75 30.91 -8.22
CA ASN A 76 -3.08 30.71 -8.82
C ASN A 76 -3.82 29.41 -8.46
N GLN A 77 -3.50 28.75 -7.35
CA GLN A 77 -4.29 27.63 -6.79
C GLN A 77 -4.71 27.93 -5.35
N PRO A 78 -5.79 27.31 -4.85
CA PRO A 78 -6.10 27.34 -3.42
C PRO A 78 -4.93 26.81 -2.60
N THR A 79 -4.76 27.36 -1.39
CA THR A 79 -3.74 26.93 -0.43
C THR A 79 -3.89 25.43 -0.17
N LEU A 80 -2.85 24.65 -0.50
CA LEU A 80 -2.84 23.20 -0.27
C LEU A 80 -2.09 22.89 1.03
N ALA A 81 -2.29 21.72 1.63
CA ALA A 81 -1.47 21.31 2.76
C ALA A 81 -0.04 20.98 2.29
N SER A 82 0.99 21.43 2.99
CA SER A 82 2.38 21.07 2.65
C SER A 82 2.61 19.57 2.82
N GLU A 83 1.95 18.96 3.80
CA GLU A 83 1.98 17.52 4.05
C GLU A 83 0.60 17.02 4.46
N ARG A 84 0.30 15.78 4.08
CA ARG A 84 -0.93 15.09 4.46
C ARG A 84 -0.62 13.64 4.77
N LEU A 85 -1.20 13.13 5.85
CA LEU A 85 -1.19 11.70 6.16
C LEU A 85 -2.63 11.25 6.33
N SER A 86 -3.01 10.17 5.67
CA SER A 86 -4.27 9.47 5.94
C SER A 86 -3.95 8.07 6.43
N VAL A 87 -4.46 7.68 7.60
CA VAL A 87 -4.32 6.35 8.20
C VAL A 87 -5.70 5.71 8.25
N ASN A 88 -5.83 4.52 7.70
CA ASN A 88 -7.08 3.80 7.56
C ASN A 88 -7.01 2.44 8.26
N THR A 89 -8.12 2.04 8.86
CA THR A 89 -8.36 0.68 9.34
C THR A 89 -8.93 -0.14 8.18
N PRO A 90 -8.17 -1.11 7.63
CA PRO A 90 -8.72 -1.99 6.60
C PRO A 90 -9.81 -2.89 7.20
N SER A 91 -10.80 -3.23 6.36
CA SER A 91 -11.88 -4.14 6.69
C SER A 91 -11.83 -5.35 5.74
N VAL A 92 -11.97 -6.54 6.29
CA VAL A 92 -11.92 -7.81 5.54
C VAL A 92 -13.20 -8.58 5.82
N GLY A 93 -13.99 -8.85 4.79
CA GLY A 93 -15.29 -9.52 4.95
C GLY A 93 -16.26 -8.74 5.84
N GLY A 94 -16.17 -7.40 5.87
CA GLY A 94 -16.97 -6.53 6.73
C GLY A 94 -16.49 -6.45 8.19
N VAL A 95 -15.35 -7.05 8.52
CA VAL A 95 -14.74 -6.95 9.86
C VAL A 95 -13.47 -6.12 9.82
N ASP A 96 -13.46 -5.07 10.63
CA ASP A 96 -12.30 -4.19 10.79
C ASP A 96 -11.11 -4.91 11.44
N LEU A 97 -9.91 -4.68 10.90
CA LEU A 97 -8.70 -5.25 11.44
C LEU A 97 -8.25 -4.51 12.71
N SER A 98 -7.87 -5.28 13.72
CA SER A 98 -7.51 -4.79 15.05
C SER A 98 -6.05 -4.33 15.10
N TYR A 99 -5.15 -5.03 14.41
CA TYR A 99 -3.71 -4.82 14.53
C TYR A 99 -3.10 -4.13 13.32
N THR A 100 -3.82 -4.06 12.20
CA THR A 100 -3.36 -3.54 10.92
C THR A 100 -3.95 -2.17 10.62
N ARG A 101 -3.13 -1.28 10.07
CA ARG A 101 -3.50 0.01 9.50
C ARG A 101 -2.76 0.18 8.18
N ILE A 102 -3.38 0.88 7.25
CA ILE A 102 -2.77 1.28 5.98
C ILE A 102 -2.76 2.80 5.95
N GLY A 103 -1.66 3.41 5.55
CA GLY A 103 -1.56 4.85 5.49
C GLY A 103 -0.91 5.34 4.22
N VAL A 104 -1.34 6.53 3.78
CA VAL A 104 -0.82 7.27 2.65
C VAL A 104 -0.28 8.59 3.16
N TRP A 105 1.01 8.82 2.98
CA TRP A 105 1.69 10.06 3.30
C TRP A 105 2.04 10.80 2.01
N SER A 106 1.52 12.01 1.88
CA SER A 106 1.73 12.88 0.73
C SER A 106 2.50 14.12 1.18
N ILE A 107 3.59 14.44 0.48
CA ILE A 107 4.39 15.64 0.72
C ILE A 107 4.41 16.48 -0.55
N TRP A 108 4.03 17.75 -0.44
CA TRP A 108 4.15 18.68 -1.55
C TRP A 108 5.62 18.89 -1.89
N ASN A 109 5.97 18.74 -3.16
CA ASN A 109 7.32 18.94 -3.63
C ASN A 109 7.34 20.01 -4.72
N THR A 110 7.84 21.19 -4.36
CA THR A 110 7.95 22.35 -5.24
C THR A 110 8.81 22.09 -6.47
N ASN A 111 9.83 21.22 -6.37
CA ASN A 111 10.70 20.89 -7.49
C ASN A 111 9.97 20.12 -8.60
N TYR A 112 8.90 19.40 -8.25
CA TYR A 112 8.11 18.61 -9.19
C TYR A 112 6.74 19.23 -9.48
N GLY A 113 6.37 20.33 -8.81
CA GLY A 113 5.04 20.92 -8.90
C GLY A 113 3.91 19.94 -8.51
N GLY A 114 4.16 19.03 -7.57
CA GLY A 114 3.23 17.96 -7.24
C GLY A 114 3.48 17.27 -5.90
N TYR A 115 2.55 16.41 -5.48
CA TYR A 115 2.73 15.57 -4.31
C TYR A 115 3.57 14.34 -4.62
N GLN A 116 4.53 14.06 -3.74
CA GLN A 116 5.15 12.74 -3.63
C GLN A 116 4.35 11.93 -2.61
N THR A 117 3.99 10.70 -2.95
CA THR A 117 3.19 9.84 -2.08
C THR A 117 3.96 8.60 -1.68
N ALA A 118 3.99 8.32 -0.39
CA ALA A 118 4.45 7.07 0.18
C ALA A 118 3.26 6.34 0.79
N THR A 119 3.15 5.04 0.56
CA THR A 119 2.11 4.21 1.17
C THR A 119 2.75 3.18 2.08
N GLY A 120 2.19 3.00 3.28
CA GLY A 120 2.75 2.14 4.31
C GLY A 120 1.70 1.33 5.07
N ILE A 121 2.18 0.27 5.70
CA ILE A 121 1.41 -0.64 6.55
C ILE A 121 1.98 -0.40 7.91
N PHE A 122 1.08 -0.11 8.82
CA PHE A 122 1.37 0.23 10.19
C PHE A 122 0.62 -0.77 11.04
N GLY A 123 1.18 -1.16 12.17
CA GLY A 123 0.43 -2.01 13.06
C GLY A 123 1.26 -2.65 14.15
N VAL A 124 0.60 -3.48 14.94
CA VAL A 124 1.25 -4.22 16.02
C VAL A 124 1.82 -5.49 15.41
N SER A 125 3.11 -5.50 15.11
CA SER A 125 3.82 -6.69 14.62
C SER A 125 3.64 -7.87 15.57
N THR A 126 3.46 -9.07 15.02
CA THR A 126 3.50 -10.31 15.82
C THR A 126 4.86 -10.42 16.51
N LEU A 127 4.87 -10.70 17.82
CA LEU A 127 6.12 -10.92 18.55
C LEU A 127 6.83 -12.16 17.99
N ALA A 128 8.16 -12.15 17.97
CA ALA A 128 8.94 -13.29 17.50
C ALA A 128 8.68 -14.56 18.33
N SER A 129 8.31 -14.42 19.61
CA SER A 129 7.86 -15.53 20.47
C SER A 129 6.51 -16.12 20.04
N ASP A 130 5.67 -15.29 19.42
CA ASP A 130 4.28 -15.61 19.09
C ASP A 130 4.13 -16.03 17.62
N MET A 131 5.15 -15.81 16.80
CA MET A 131 5.16 -16.27 15.41
C MET A 131 5.03 -17.80 15.35
N PRO A 132 4.05 -18.34 14.58
CA PRO A 132 3.97 -19.78 14.38
C PRO A 132 5.25 -20.32 13.76
N ARG A 133 5.68 -21.52 14.18
CA ARG A 133 6.92 -22.18 13.70
C ARG A 133 6.67 -23.46 12.90
N SER A 134 5.40 -23.82 12.75
CA SER A 134 4.96 -25.02 12.05
C SER A 134 3.56 -24.81 11.46
N GLY A 135 3.19 -25.69 10.55
CA GLY A 135 1.88 -25.64 9.87
C GLY A 135 1.79 -24.52 8.84
N SER A 136 0.57 -24.33 8.33
CA SER A 136 0.24 -23.34 7.32
C SER A 136 -1.07 -22.64 7.65
N ALA A 137 -1.22 -21.41 7.18
CA ALA A 137 -2.47 -20.66 7.27
C ALA A 137 -2.81 -19.99 5.93
N SER A 138 -4.10 -19.98 5.61
CA SER A 138 -4.67 -19.15 4.55
C SER A 138 -5.41 -17.98 5.18
N TYR A 139 -5.39 -16.84 4.51
CA TYR A 139 -5.99 -15.61 5.00
C TYR A 139 -7.15 -15.19 4.10
N THR A 140 -8.25 -14.76 4.71
CA THR A 140 -9.26 -13.96 4.01
C THR A 140 -8.65 -12.58 3.80
N THR A 141 -8.79 -12.01 2.60
CA THR A 141 -8.07 -10.79 2.21
C THR A 141 -9.00 -9.70 1.69
N SER A 142 -8.49 -8.47 1.70
CA SER A 142 -9.00 -7.30 1.01
C SER A 142 -7.82 -6.63 0.31
N ILE A 143 -8.08 -5.96 -0.81
CA ILE A 143 -7.07 -5.28 -1.61
C ILE A 143 -7.47 -3.83 -1.84
N ASN A 144 -6.50 -2.93 -1.78
CA ASN A 144 -6.63 -1.57 -2.28
C ASN A 144 -5.45 -1.28 -3.21
N ALA A 145 -5.74 -1.00 -4.47
CA ALA A 145 -4.71 -0.82 -5.48
C ALA A 145 -5.13 0.18 -6.56
N SER A 146 -4.15 0.71 -7.25
CA SER A 146 -4.31 1.50 -8.46
C SER A 146 -3.33 1.04 -9.53
N ALA A 147 -3.65 1.35 -10.77
CA ALA A 147 -2.77 1.08 -11.89
C ALA A 147 -2.76 2.26 -12.85
N THR A 148 -1.66 2.39 -13.59
CA THR A 148 -1.46 3.42 -14.60
C THR A 148 -0.82 2.77 -15.82
N GLN A 149 -1.41 2.99 -16.99
CA GLN A 149 -0.90 2.63 -18.31
C GLN A 149 -0.22 3.83 -18.96
N ASN A 150 0.62 3.65 -19.97
CA ASN A 150 1.25 4.73 -20.72
C ASN A 150 0.58 4.86 -22.09
N SER A 151 -0.75 4.98 -22.12
CA SER A 151 -1.59 4.93 -23.32
C SER A 151 -2.03 6.29 -23.87
N GLY A 152 -1.59 7.41 -23.26
CA GLY A 152 -1.84 8.78 -23.74
C GLY A 152 -3.23 9.36 -23.42
N THR A 153 -4.30 8.55 -23.44
CA THR A 153 -5.67 9.02 -23.18
C THR A 153 -6.30 8.21 -22.04
N PHE A 154 -6.36 8.80 -20.85
CA PHE A 154 -6.87 8.21 -19.58
C PHE A 154 -6.18 6.93 -19.11
N PRO A 155 -4.91 7.05 -18.70
CA PRO A 155 -4.09 5.90 -18.36
C PRO A 155 -4.44 5.21 -17.04
N ASN A 156 -5.27 5.80 -16.17
CA ASN A 156 -5.39 5.32 -14.80
C ASN A 156 -6.56 4.35 -14.61
N PHE A 157 -6.37 3.41 -13.68
CA PHE A 157 -7.35 2.42 -13.29
C PHE A 157 -7.44 2.39 -11.77
N ARG A 158 -8.67 2.34 -11.26
CA ARG A 158 -8.94 2.09 -9.84
C ARG A 158 -9.31 0.63 -9.67
N VAL A 159 -8.51 -0.14 -8.92
CA VAL A 159 -8.81 -1.55 -8.68
C VAL A 159 -10.12 -1.68 -7.90
N ASP A 160 -10.98 -2.58 -8.37
CA ASP A 160 -12.25 -2.90 -7.74
C ASP A 160 -12.03 -3.97 -6.66
N GLN A 161 -12.25 -3.61 -5.40
CA GLN A 161 -12.06 -4.51 -4.28
C GLN A 161 -13.10 -5.64 -4.26
N ALA A 162 -14.30 -5.38 -4.79
CA ALA A 162 -15.41 -6.33 -4.71
C ALA A 162 -15.26 -7.50 -5.71
N THR A 163 -14.73 -7.22 -6.90
CA THR A 163 -14.54 -8.22 -7.95
C THR A 163 -13.10 -8.72 -8.05
N SER A 164 -12.12 -8.06 -7.43
CA SER A 164 -10.75 -8.58 -7.35
C SER A 164 -10.63 -9.66 -6.28
N ALA A 165 -9.78 -10.65 -6.53
CA ALA A 165 -9.55 -11.75 -5.60
C ALA A 165 -8.06 -11.86 -5.25
N VAL A 166 -7.76 -12.05 -3.96
CA VAL A 166 -6.40 -12.32 -3.50
C VAL A 166 -6.37 -13.58 -2.66
N ASN A 167 -5.56 -14.55 -3.09
CA ASN A 167 -5.22 -15.70 -2.26
C ASN A 167 -3.86 -15.45 -1.62
N PHE A 168 -3.74 -15.75 -0.33
CA PHE A 168 -2.47 -15.72 0.38
C PHE A 168 -2.40 -16.88 1.36
N THR A 169 -1.29 -17.62 1.27
CA THR A 169 -1.00 -18.75 2.14
C THR A 169 0.41 -18.62 2.68
N ALA A 170 0.56 -18.76 4.00
CA ALA A 170 1.84 -18.83 4.69
C ALA A 170 2.09 -20.27 5.14
N ASN A 171 3.29 -20.79 4.89
CA ASN A 171 3.78 -22.03 5.46
C ASN A 171 4.89 -21.70 6.47
N PHE A 172 4.51 -21.70 7.75
CA PHE A 172 5.38 -21.31 8.85
C PHE A 172 6.45 -22.38 9.15
N GLY A 173 6.18 -23.65 8.83
CA GLY A 173 7.19 -24.70 8.98
C GLY A 173 8.30 -24.60 7.93
N ALA A 174 7.97 -24.15 6.72
CA ALA A 174 8.92 -23.98 5.63
C ALA A 174 9.48 -22.55 5.51
N ASN A 175 8.98 -21.60 6.30
CA ASN A 175 9.25 -20.16 6.15
C ASN A 175 9.00 -19.63 4.73
N THR A 176 7.97 -20.15 4.06
CA THR A 176 7.59 -19.74 2.70
C THR A 176 6.18 -19.18 2.67
N LEU A 177 5.88 -18.42 1.62
CA LEU A 177 4.54 -17.94 1.35
C LEU A 177 4.25 -17.98 -0.15
N SER A 178 2.96 -18.03 -0.48
CA SER A 178 2.44 -17.94 -1.83
C SER A 178 1.30 -16.94 -1.88
N THR A 179 1.22 -16.16 -2.97
CA THR A 179 0.10 -15.26 -3.22
C THR A 179 -0.31 -15.24 -4.68
N SER A 180 -1.59 -15.04 -4.94
CA SER A 180 -2.13 -14.80 -6.28
C SER A 180 -3.13 -13.66 -6.23
N LEU A 181 -3.05 -12.72 -7.17
CA LEU A 181 -3.95 -11.57 -7.28
C LEU A 181 -4.62 -11.61 -8.65
N ASN A 182 -5.95 -11.67 -8.69
CA ASN A 182 -6.73 -11.51 -9.91
C ASN A 182 -7.39 -10.14 -9.83
N LEU A 183 -6.85 -9.17 -10.58
CA LEU A 183 -7.24 -7.76 -10.45
C LEU A 183 -8.26 -7.39 -11.51
N ASN A 184 -9.38 -6.85 -11.05
CA ASN A 184 -10.37 -6.15 -11.85
C ASN A 184 -10.31 -4.67 -11.51
N ALA A 185 -10.55 -3.79 -12.47
CA ALA A 185 -10.44 -2.35 -12.24
C ALA A 185 -11.45 -1.54 -13.06
N PHE A 186 -11.78 -0.36 -12.55
CA PHE A 186 -12.56 0.65 -13.25
C PHE A 186 -11.61 1.54 -14.06
N PRO A 187 -11.67 1.54 -15.40
CA PRO A 187 -10.88 2.46 -16.22
C PRO A 187 -11.29 3.91 -15.97
N GLN A 188 -10.33 4.83 -15.98
CA GLN A 188 -10.61 6.26 -16.03
C GLN A 188 -11.25 6.60 -17.40
N THR A 189 -12.36 7.33 -17.38
CA THR A 189 -13.10 7.73 -18.58
C THR A 189 -13.06 9.24 -18.83
N GLY A 190 -12.57 10.02 -17.87
CA GLY A 190 -12.55 11.47 -17.96
C GLY A 190 -11.90 12.16 -16.76
N ILE A 191 -11.94 13.49 -16.79
CA ILE A 191 -11.63 14.36 -15.66
C ILE A 191 -12.76 15.40 -15.56
N SER A 192 -13.31 15.60 -14.36
CA SER A 192 -14.30 16.65 -14.07
C SER A 192 -13.91 17.37 -12.80
N ASN A 193 -13.88 18.71 -12.83
CA ASN A 193 -13.44 19.56 -11.72
C ASN A 193 -12.08 19.15 -11.14
N GLY A 194 -11.14 18.75 -12.00
CA GLY A 194 -9.80 18.29 -11.60
C GLY A 194 -9.76 16.90 -10.96
N LEU A 195 -10.87 16.18 -10.91
CA LEU A 195 -10.95 14.83 -10.35
C LEU A 195 -11.15 13.77 -11.45
N PRO A 196 -10.49 12.60 -11.34
CA PRO A 196 -10.68 11.51 -12.30
C PRO A 196 -12.10 10.95 -12.20
N ILE A 197 -12.74 10.76 -13.35
CA ILE A 197 -14.00 10.02 -13.47
C ILE A 197 -13.65 8.59 -13.89
N TYR A 198 -14.22 7.61 -13.22
CA TYR A 198 -14.03 6.19 -13.52
C TYR A 198 -15.31 5.58 -14.07
N SER A 199 -15.16 4.54 -14.90
CA SER A 199 -16.24 3.64 -15.30
C SER A 199 -16.97 3.08 -14.07
N THR A 200 -18.25 2.76 -14.23
CA THR A 200 -19.05 2.01 -13.24
C THR A 200 -18.96 0.49 -13.43
N THR A 201 -18.37 0.03 -14.53
CA THR A 201 -18.14 -1.39 -14.83
C THR A 201 -16.65 -1.71 -14.70
N ALA A 202 -16.33 -2.66 -13.83
CA ALA A 202 -14.99 -3.18 -13.68
C ALA A 202 -14.67 -4.14 -14.84
N VAL A 203 -13.41 -4.11 -15.30
CA VAL A 203 -12.88 -5.01 -16.33
C VAL A 203 -11.63 -5.72 -15.81
N PRO A 204 -11.32 -6.94 -16.31
CA PRO A 204 -10.08 -7.62 -15.99
C PRO A 204 -8.86 -6.75 -16.34
N LEU A 205 -7.96 -6.59 -15.38
CA LEU A 205 -6.76 -5.76 -15.51
C LEU A 205 -5.50 -6.61 -15.67
N VAL A 206 -5.17 -7.43 -14.67
CA VAL A 206 -3.97 -8.29 -14.67
C VAL A 206 -4.11 -9.40 -13.62
N ASN A 207 -3.52 -10.56 -13.92
CA ASN A 207 -3.40 -11.67 -12.98
C ASN A 207 -1.92 -11.80 -12.56
N LEU A 208 -1.67 -11.83 -11.26
CA LEU A 208 -0.34 -11.92 -10.67
C LEU A 208 -0.22 -13.20 -9.84
N SER A 209 0.94 -13.84 -9.91
CA SER A 209 1.35 -14.92 -9.01
C SER A 209 2.66 -14.54 -8.33
N GLY A 210 2.81 -14.91 -7.06
CA GLY A 210 3.99 -14.57 -6.30
C GLY A 210 4.36 -15.63 -5.27
N SER A 211 5.65 -15.68 -4.97
CA SER A 211 6.24 -16.49 -3.92
C SER A 211 7.24 -15.66 -3.12
N GLY A 212 7.42 -16.04 -1.86
CA GLY A 212 8.31 -15.32 -0.96
C GLY A 212 8.72 -16.13 0.26
N THR A 213 9.49 -15.48 1.12
CA THR A 213 10.04 -16.06 2.35
C THR A 213 9.63 -15.24 3.57
N ILE A 214 9.37 -15.94 4.67
CA ILE A 214 9.16 -15.36 5.99
C ILE A 214 10.53 -15.19 6.65
N SER A 215 10.76 -14.04 7.28
CA SER A 215 11.98 -13.80 8.04
C SER A 215 12.12 -14.82 9.17
N SER A 216 13.30 -15.43 9.30
CA SER A 216 13.57 -16.40 10.37
C SER A 216 13.66 -15.78 11.76
N THR A 217 13.82 -14.45 11.85
CA THR A 217 14.05 -13.72 13.10
C THR A 217 12.90 -12.80 13.49
N GLY A 218 11.84 -12.71 12.68
CA GLY A 218 10.78 -11.74 12.92
C GLY A 218 9.47 -12.09 12.21
N SER A 219 8.55 -11.12 12.22
CA SER A 219 7.21 -11.27 11.63
C SER A 219 7.11 -10.71 10.21
N THR A 220 8.23 -10.34 9.58
CA THR A 220 8.24 -9.75 8.24
C THR A 220 8.39 -10.80 7.15
N PHE A 221 7.98 -10.45 5.93
CA PHE A 221 8.16 -11.29 4.75
C PHE A 221 8.32 -10.46 3.48
N ALA A 222 8.93 -11.06 2.47
CA ALA A 222 9.14 -10.44 1.16
C ALA A 222 9.14 -11.49 0.05
N GLY A 223 8.89 -11.07 -1.19
CA GLY A 223 8.91 -11.95 -2.34
C GLY A 223 8.76 -11.24 -3.67
N THR A 224 8.54 -12.03 -4.72
CA THR A 224 8.44 -11.57 -6.11
C THR A 224 7.03 -11.79 -6.66
N LEU A 225 6.66 -10.99 -7.66
CA LEU A 225 5.41 -11.12 -8.42
C LEU A 225 5.73 -11.21 -9.90
N LEU A 226 4.99 -12.10 -10.57
CA LEU A 226 5.01 -12.30 -12.01
C LEU A 226 3.58 -12.28 -12.51
N ALA A 227 3.32 -11.49 -13.55
CA ALA A 227 2.05 -11.57 -14.24
C ALA A 227 1.93 -12.86 -15.05
N THR A 228 0.75 -13.48 -15.02
CA THR A 228 0.48 -14.73 -15.76
C THR A 228 -0.17 -14.48 -17.12
N ASN A 229 -0.67 -13.27 -17.36
CA ASN A 229 -1.32 -12.85 -18.61
C ASN A 229 -0.73 -11.54 -19.19
N ALA A 230 0.46 -11.15 -18.74
CA ALA A 230 1.16 -9.92 -19.12
C ALA A 230 2.68 -10.10 -18.92
N THR A 231 3.50 -9.14 -19.34
CA THR A 231 4.97 -9.18 -19.15
C THR A 231 5.41 -8.43 -17.89
N MET A 232 4.47 -8.15 -16.98
CA MET A 232 4.75 -7.38 -15.77
C MET A 232 5.47 -8.23 -14.73
N THR A 233 6.48 -7.64 -14.09
CA THR A 233 7.21 -8.24 -12.98
C THR A 233 7.33 -7.25 -11.83
N GLY A 234 7.55 -7.76 -10.62
CA GLY A 234 7.70 -6.91 -9.46
C GLY A 234 7.89 -7.67 -8.17
N GLN A 235 7.54 -7.01 -7.08
CA GLN A 235 7.85 -7.49 -5.73
C GLN A 235 6.72 -7.16 -4.77
N PHE A 236 6.71 -7.85 -3.64
CA PHE A 236 5.89 -7.51 -2.50
C PHE A 236 6.69 -7.68 -1.21
N ALA A 237 6.33 -6.92 -0.18
CA ALA A 237 6.81 -7.14 1.16
C ALA A 237 5.82 -6.61 2.20
N GLY A 238 5.85 -7.23 3.37
CA GLY A 238 4.86 -7.04 4.40
C GLY A 238 5.23 -7.69 5.71
N GLY A 239 4.22 -7.93 6.54
CA GLY A 239 4.41 -8.61 7.80
C GLY A 239 3.13 -9.21 8.35
N PHE A 240 3.33 -10.03 9.37
CA PHE A 240 2.30 -10.59 10.23
C PHE A 240 2.08 -9.68 11.45
N LEU A 241 0.82 -9.49 11.79
CA LEU A 241 0.36 -8.56 12.81
C LEU A 241 -0.54 -9.27 13.82
N GLY A 242 -0.50 -8.77 15.06
CA GLY A 242 -1.24 -9.32 16.19
C GLY A 242 -0.69 -10.65 16.71
N PRO A 243 -1.28 -11.19 17.79
CA PRO A 243 -0.89 -12.47 18.36
C PRO A 243 -0.98 -13.60 17.32
N GLN A 244 0.00 -14.50 17.31
CA GLN A 244 0.00 -15.69 16.45
C GLN A 244 -0.23 -15.41 14.96
N ALA A 245 0.23 -14.26 14.46
CA ALA A 245 0.03 -13.84 13.07
C ALA A 245 -1.46 -13.82 12.68
N ALA A 246 -2.35 -13.36 13.59
CA ALA A 246 -3.80 -13.28 13.36
C ALA A 246 -4.16 -12.46 12.11
N GLU A 247 -3.37 -11.44 11.80
CA GLU A 247 -3.51 -10.60 10.62
C GLU A 247 -2.23 -10.61 9.79
N MET A 248 -2.36 -10.29 8.52
CA MET A 248 -1.24 -10.00 7.63
C MET A 248 -1.54 -8.75 6.81
N ALA A 249 -0.50 -8.07 6.36
CA ALA A 249 -0.62 -7.12 5.28
C ALA A 249 0.68 -7.01 4.50
N TYR A 250 0.59 -6.68 3.21
CA TYR A 250 1.74 -6.40 2.37
C TYR A 250 1.45 -5.34 1.32
N PHE A 251 2.49 -4.65 0.86
CA PHE A 251 2.43 -3.90 -0.38
C PHE A 251 3.00 -4.70 -1.51
N PHE A 252 2.53 -4.38 -2.69
CA PHE A 252 3.11 -4.86 -3.91
C PHE A 252 3.22 -3.76 -4.95
N GLY A 253 4.18 -3.93 -5.84
CA GLY A 253 4.33 -3.15 -7.05
C GLY A 253 4.78 -4.06 -8.19
N VAL A 254 4.15 -3.91 -9.35
CA VAL A 254 4.57 -4.57 -10.60
C VAL A 254 4.62 -3.55 -11.72
N SER A 255 5.55 -3.73 -12.65
CA SER A 255 5.68 -2.89 -13.85
C SER A 255 6.02 -3.73 -15.08
N GLY A 256 5.69 -3.22 -16.26
CA GLY A 256 5.87 -3.88 -17.54
C GLY A 256 4.69 -3.59 -18.46
N THR A 257 4.44 -4.48 -19.41
CA THR A 257 3.35 -4.30 -20.39
C THR A 257 2.08 -5.01 -19.92
N PHE A 258 0.97 -4.27 -19.85
CA PHE A 258 -0.36 -4.81 -19.55
C PHE A 258 -0.87 -5.74 -20.66
N PRO A 259 -1.92 -6.56 -20.41
CA PRO A 259 -2.53 -7.40 -21.45
C PRO A 259 -3.05 -6.61 -22.66
N THR A 260 -3.34 -5.33 -22.48
CA THR A 260 -3.76 -4.40 -23.55
C THR A 260 -2.63 -3.94 -24.47
N GLY A 261 -1.37 -4.30 -24.17
CA GLY A 261 -0.19 -3.94 -24.96
C GLY A 261 0.49 -2.62 -24.57
N TYR A 262 -0.02 -1.91 -23.55
CA TYR A 262 0.58 -0.67 -23.06
C TYR A 262 1.45 -0.90 -21.83
N ASP A 263 2.60 -0.26 -21.79
CA ASP A 263 3.46 -0.25 -20.60
C ASP A 263 2.80 0.47 -19.44
N GLY A 264 3.18 0.11 -18.23
CA GLY A 264 2.72 0.80 -17.03
C GLY A 264 3.02 0.01 -15.77
N PHE A 265 2.20 0.23 -14.74
CA PHE A 265 2.40 -0.38 -13.43
C PHE A 265 1.11 -0.55 -12.64
N VAL A 266 1.17 -1.45 -11.66
CA VAL A 266 0.17 -1.62 -10.61
C VAL A 266 0.86 -1.49 -9.26
N LEU A 267 0.22 -0.77 -8.34
CA LEU A 267 0.65 -0.60 -6.97
C LEU A 267 -0.53 -0.81 -6.04
N GLY A 268 -0.30 -1.45 -4.90
CA GLY A 268 -1.36 -1.63 -3.94
C GLY A 268 -0.92 -2.24 -2.62
N ALA A 269 -1.91 -2.35 -1.74
CA ALA A 269 -1.82 -3.01 -0.46
C ALA A 269 -2.84 -4.14 -0.40
N VAL A 270 -2.44 -5.24 0.22
CA VAL A 270 -3.33 -6.31 0.64
C VAL A 270 -3.32 -6.37 2.15
N ALA A 271 -4.49 -6.49 2.76
CA ALA A 271 -4.64 -6.80 4.17
C ALA A 271 -5.47 -8.08 4.31
N GLY A 272 -5.17 -8.88 5.32
CA GLY A 272 -5.86 -10.14 5.53
C GLY A 272 -5.92 -10.54 6.99
N ARG A 273 -6.87 -11.41 7.29
CA ARG A 273 -7.04 -12.04 8.61
C ARG A 273 -7.18 -13.54 8.45
N LYS A 274 -6.72 -14.27 9.47
CA LYS A 274 -7.09 -15.68 9.60
C LYS A 274 -8.62 -15.80 9.74
N PRO A 275 -9.22 -16.88 9.21
CA PRO A 275 -10.63 -17.18 9.42
C PRO A 275 -10.95 -17.30 10.91
#